data_AF-A0A2R6MEV4-F1
#
_entry.id   AF-A0A2R6MEV4-F1
#
_cell.length_a   1.000
_cell.length_b   1.000
_cell.length_c   1.000
_cell.angle_alpha   90.00
_cell.angle_beta   90.00
_cell.angle_gamma   90.00
#
_symmetry.space_group_name_H-M   'P 1'
#
loop_
_entity.id
_entity.type
_entity.pdbx_description
1 polymer ?
#
loop_
_entity_poly.entity_id
_entity_poly.type
_entity_poly.pdbx_seq_one_letter_code
_entity_poly.pdbx_strand_id
1 'polypeptide(L)'
;MTLFPPRDATETVRRLTLWPGWLCCGLVALAFVFDPAVSRRLQFVPLVVSAVFVGLPHGAIDHLVPGRLASVSTTRGALAVGVVYLVLGVGYAVVWFLAPVVGFVSFILLTLAHWGQGDVHALVALAGGAHLRSSPQRVLAGVVRGGFPMLVPLVAFPTEYERVARLLVAPFAGDATLLAPVFAPESRLAVGVAFGTLVAVHLGWGYLRRENGGRHSAGWRRDAGETLLLGAFFLTVPPLLAVGLYFCLWHALRHVGRLALTDEPSVEAFAAGDLWLPIRRFAVQAAPLTAVSLVFLGAFYLLVPEPPATVAGLVGLYLVLIAALTLPHVGVVAWMDAKQGVWSRSASERA
;
A
#
# COMPACT_ATOMS: atom_id res chain seq x y z
N MET A 1 17.59 18.29 11.09
CA MET A 1 16.64 17.16 11.16
C MET A 1 17.42 15.86 11.03
N THR A 2 17.49 15.06 12.10
CA THR A 2 18.11 13.74 12.00
C THR A 2 17.23 12.88 11.09
N LEU A 3 17.82 12.21 10.10
CA LEU A 3 17.11 11.25 9.26
C LEU A 3 16.57 10.04 10.06
N PHE A 4 16.94 9.96 11.36
CA PHE A 4 16.56 8.92 12.29
C PHE A 4 16.04 9.56 13.59
N PRO A 5 14.76 9.34 13.96
CA PRO A 5 14.15 9.85 15.18
C PRO A 5 14.68 9.13 16.44
N PRO A 6 14.38 9.63 17.66
CA PRO A 6 14.73 8.97 18.92
C PRO A 6 14.22 7.52 18.98
N ARG A 7 15.00 6.64 19.62
CA ARG A 7 14.68 5.19 19.72
C ARG A 7 13.28 4.93 20.30
N ASP A 8 12.87 5.72 21.28
CA ASP A 8 11.58 5.55 21.95
C ASP A 8 10.40 5.90 21.03
N ALA A 9 10.53 6.98 20.24
CA ALA A 9 9.54 7.33 19.22
C ALA A 9 9.44 6.25 18.13
N THR A 10 10.57 5.70 17.68
CA THR A 10 10.59 4.60 16.70
C THR A 10 9.95 3.32 17.25
N GLU A 11 10.18 2.97 18.52
CA GLU A 11 9.57 1.81 19.15
C GLU A 11 8.05 1.94 19.25
N THR A 12 7.55 3.11 19.67
CA THR A 12 6.12 3.41 19.73
C THR A 12 5.48 3.30 18.36
N VAL A 13 6.06 3.95 17.33
CA VAL A 13 5.55 3.86 15.96
C VAL A 13 5.61 2.44 15.43
N ARG A 14 6.67 1.67 15.70
CA ARG A 14 6.75 0.26 15.32
C ARG A 14 5.57 -0.55 15.87
N ARG A 15 5.24 -0.39 17.15
CA ARG A 15 4.12 -1.13 17.75
C ARG A 15 2.79 -0.72 17.10
N LEU A 16 2.55 0.58 16.98
CA LEU A 16 1.31 1.11 16.43
C LEU A 16 1.10 0.79 14.95
N THR A 17 2.16 0.55 14.18
CA THR A 17 2.07 0.31 12.74
C THR A 17 2.15 -1.15 12.33
N LEU A 18 2.77 -2.02 13.13
CA LEU A 18 2.91 -3.43 12.79
C LEU A 18 1.82 -4.30 13.42
N TRP A 19 1.53 -4.11 14.72
CA TRP A 19 0.63 -5.00 15.46
C TRP A 19 -0.82 -5.00 14.94
N PRO A 20 -1.45 -3.85 14.61
CA PRO A 20 -2.83 -3.87 14.13
C PRO A 20 -3.00 -4.68 12.85
N GLY A 21 -2.08 -4.56 11.90
CA GLY A 21 -2.05 -5.35 10.68
C GLY A 21 -1.87 -6.84 10.97
N TRP A 22 -0.93 -7.21 11.85
CA TRP A 22 -0.69 -8.61 12.22
C TRP A 22 -1.91 -9.25 12.88
N LEU A 23 -2.49 -8.58 13.87
CA LEU A 23 -3.66 -9.07 14.59
C LEU A 23 -4.88 -9.17 13.66
N CYS A 24 -5.14 -8.15 12.85
CA CYS A 24 -6.26 -8.18 11.92
C CYS A 24 -6.10 -9.30 10.88
N CYS A 25 -4.97 -9.36 10.18
CA CYS A 25 -4.74 -10.40 9.17
C CYS A 25 -4.78 -11.79 9.80
N GLY A 26 -4.20 -11.97 10.99
CA GLY A 26 -4.16 -13.27 11.68
C GLY A 26 -5.53 -13.74 12.13
N LEU A 27 -6.29 -12.87 12.80
CA LEU A 27 -7.63 -13.20 13.30
C LEU A 27 -8.63 -13.42 12.15
N VAL A 28 -8.57 -12.59 11.10
CA VAL A 28 -9.47 -12.74 9.95
C VAL A 28 -9.09 -13.98 9.13
N ALA A 29 -7.80 -14.23 8.86
CA ALA A 29 -7.39 -15.47 8.18
C ALA A 29 -7.85 -16.71 8.96
N LEU A 30 -7.66 -16.71 10.29
CA LEU A 30 -8.13 -17.79 11.17
C LEU A 30 -9.65 -17.96 11.12
N ALA A 31 -10.42 -16.86 11.16
CA ALA A 31 -11.87 -16.92 11.07
C ALA A 31 -12.32 -17.51 9.72
N PHE A 32 -11.64 -17.16 8.62
CA PHE A 32 -11.96 -17.67 7.28
C PHE A 32 -11.58 -19.13 7.04
N VAL A 33 -10.79 -19.76 7.92
CA VAL A 33 -10.62 -21.23 7.94
C VAL A 33 -11.95 -21.95 8.19
N PHE A 34 -12.90 -21.30 8.89
CA PHE A 34 -14.22 -21.86 9.19
C PHE A 34 -15.29 -21.46 8.16
N ASP A 35 -14.89 -20.92 6.99
CA ASP A 35 -15.76 -20.50 5.88
C ASP A 35 -17.01 -19.69 6.31
N PRO A 36 -16.82 -18.54 7.00
CA PRO A 36 -17.93 -17.73 7.45
C PRO A 36 -18.64 -17.10 6.27
N ALA A 37 -19.97 -17.11 6.29
CA ALA A 37 -20.78 -16.41 5.31
C ALA A 37 -20.68 -14.88 5.51
N VAL A 38 -19.85 -14.21 4.70
CA VAL A 38 -19.70 -12.74 4.74
C VAL A 38 -20.35 -12.10 3.52
N SER A 39 -21.39 -11.31 3.76
CA SER A 39 -22.10 -10.59 2.70
C SER A 39 -21.17 -9.63 1.96
N ARG A 40 -21.38 -9.47 0.64
CA ARG A 40 -20.57 -8.57 -0.19
C ARG A 40 -20.58 -7.12 0.30
N ARG A 41 -21.69 -6.65 0.86
CA ARG A 41 -21.79 -5.29 1.43
C ARG A 41 -20.77 -5.07 2.55
N LEU A 42 -20.57 -6.08 3.41
CA LEU A 42 -19.58 -6.01 4.49
C LEU A 42 -18.15 -6.03 3.94
N GLN A 43 -17.89 -6.72 2.83
CA GLN A 43 -16.57 -6.73 2.19
C GLN A 43 -16.14 -5.34 1.69
N PHE A 44 -17.09 -4.47 1.34
CA PHE A 44 -16.81 -3.08 0.91
C PHE A 44 -16.54 -2.12 2.07
N VAL A 45 -16.97 -2.44 3.29
CA VAL A 45 -16.89 -1.52 4.44
C VAL A 45 -15.47 -1.00 4.65
N PRO A 46 -14.41 -1.84 4.67
CA PRO A 46 -13.06 -1.31 4.89
C PRO A 46 -12.63 -0.32 3.80
N LEU A 47 -12.98 -0.55 2.53
CA LEU A 47 -12.66 0.36 1.44
C LEU A 47 -13.42 1.70 1.56
N VAL A 48 -14.72 1.66 1.87
CA VAL A 48 -15.51 2.88 2.06
C VAL A 48 -15.02 3.69 3.26
N VAL A 49 -14.74 3.02 4.38
CA VAL A 49 -14.15 3.64 5.58
C VAL A 49 -12.77 4.23 5.25
N SER A 50 -11.97 3.52 4.45
CA SER A 50 -10.65 3.99 4.05
C SER A 50 -10.71 5.34 3.32
N ALA A 51 -11.74 5.58 2.49
CA ALA A 51 -11.88 6.83 1.75
C ALA A 51 -11.82 8.06 2.65
N VAL A 52 -12.34 7.98 3.87
CA VAL A 52 -12.45 9.13 4.79
C VAL A 52 -11.34 9.14 5.84
N PHE A 53 -10.95 7.98 6.37
CA PHE A 53 -10.17 7.94 7.61
C PHE A 53 -8.67 7.70 7.42
N VAL A 54 -8.27 6.91 6.42
CA VAL A 54 -6.85 6.51 6.28
C VAL A 54 -6.40 6.29 4.83
N GLY A 55 -7.28 5.78 3.97
CA GLY A 55 -7.06 5.49 2.57
C GLY A 55 -6.77 6.72 1.70
N LEU A 56 -7.68 7.70 1.58
CA LEU A 56 -7.29 8.97 0.95
C LEU A 56 -6.37 9.82 1.85
N PRO A 57 -6.61 9.89 3.19
CA PRO A 57 -5.79 10.72 4.08
C PRO A 57 -4.29 10.45 4.08
N HIS A 58 -3.82 9.20 3.92
CA HIS A 58 -2.37 8.93 4.05
C HIS A 58 -1.54 9.60 2.94
N GLY A 59 -2.07 9.71 1.72
CA GLY A 59 -1.43 10.46 0.62
C GLY A 59 -1.82 11.94 0.59
N ALA A 60 -2.84 12.36 1.36
CA ALA A 60 -3.31 13.75 1.39
C ALA A 60 -2.31 14.73 2.05
N ILE A 61 -1.23 14.23 2.68
CA ILE A 61 -0.18 15.06 3.29
C ILE A 61 1.14 15.08 2.51
N ASP A 62 1.16 14.52 1.31
CA ASP A 62 2.35 14.49 0.43
C ASP A 62 2.94 15.88 0.16
N HIS A 63 2.09 16.90 0.07
CA HIS A 63 2.51 18.29 -0.14
C HIS A 63 3.42 18.84 0.97
N LEU A 64 3.41 18.24 2.16
CA LEU A 64 4.27 18.61 3.30
C LEU A 64 5.62 17.88 3.29
N VAL A 65 5.72 16.77 2.57
CA VAL A 65 6.89 15.89 2.56
C VAL A 65 8.19 16.61 2.15
N PRO A 66 8.20 17.46 1.10
CA PRO A 66 9.43 18.17 0.74
C PRO A 66 9.98 19.08 1.85
N GLY A 67 9.10 19.76 2.59
CA GLY A 67 9.51 20.64 3.70
C GLY A 67 9.93 19.87 4.96
N ARG A 68 9.49 18.61 5.10
CA ARG A 68 9.88 17.72 6.19
C ARG A 68 11.17 16.96 5.95
N LEU A 69 11.55 16.72 4.69
CA LEU A 69 12.72 15.89 4.36
C LEU A 69 13.85 16.68 3.67
N ALA A 70 13.60 17.93 3.30
CA ALA A 70 14.59 18.79 2.68
C ALA A 70 14.42 20.25 3.16
N SER A 71 15.42 21.09 2.93
CA SER A 71 15.38 22.53 3.20
C SER A 71 14.55 23.28 2.14
N VAL A 72 13.34 22.82 1.87
CA VAL A 72 12.39 23.39 0.89
C VAL A 72 11.26 24.04 1.68
N SER A 73 10.86 25.26 1.31
CA SER A 73 9.70 25.90 1.97
C SER A 73 8.40 25.16 1.65
N THR A 74 7.46 25.16 2.59
CA THR A 74 6.17 24.47 2.46
C THR A 74 5.44 24.84 1.16
N THR A 75 5.42 26.12 0.79
CA THR A 75 4.77 26.57 -0.45
C THR A 75 5.42 25.99 -1.70
N ARG A 76 6.76 26.00 -1.80
CA ARG A 76 7.45 25.46 -2.98
C ARG A 76 7.28 23.94 -3.07
N GLY A 77 7.36 23.26 -1.92
CA GLY A 77 7.10 21.83 -1.83
C GLY A 77 5.69 21.47 -2.28
N ALA A 78 4.69 22.18 -1.76
CA ALA A 78 3.29 21.97 -2.12
C ALA A 78 3.01 22.26 -3.60
N LEU A 79 3.60 23.31 -4.17
CA LEU A 79 3.49 23.60 -5.61
C LEU A 79 4.12 22.49 -6.46
N ALA A 80 5.32 22.04 -6.11
CA ALA A 80 6.00 20.97 -6.84
C ALA A 80 5.19 19.66 -6.80
N VAL A 81 4.72 19.26 -5.62
CA VAL A 81 3.85 18.08 -5.46
C VAL A 81 2.54 18.27 -6.21
N GLY A 82 1.92 19.44 -6.14
CA GLY A 82 0.70 19.76 -6.88
C GLY A 82 0.86 19.62 -8.39
N VAL A 83 1.98 20.08 -8.96
CA VAL A 83 2.31 19.89 -10.38
C VAL A 83 2.48 18.42 -10.72
N VAL A 84 3.17 17.64 -9.88
CA VAL A 84 3.32 16.19 -10.06
C VAL A 84 1.96 15.49 -10.06
N TYR A 85 1.08 15.83 -9.11
CA TYR A 85 -0.28 15.30 -9.03
C TYR A 85 -1.13 15.69 -10.25
N LEU A 86 -1.04 16.93 -10.71
CA LEU A 86 -1.74 17.38 -11.89
C LEU A 86 -1.29 16.61 -13.13
N VAL A 87 0.02 16.56 -13.39
CA VAL A 87 0.55 15.95 -14.62
C VAL A 87 0.36 14.44 -14.63
N LEU A 88 0.80 13.74 -13.57
CA LEU A 88 0.75 12.28 -13.53
C LEU A 88 -0.66 11.77 -13.24
N GLY A 89 -1.41 12.44 -12.36
CA GLY A 89 -2.77 12.04 -12.01
C GLY A 89 -3.74 12.25 -13.17
N VAL A 90 -3.72 13.42 -13.83
CA VAL A 90 -4.56 13.66 -15.03
C VAL A 90 -4.10 12.79 -16.18
N GLY A 91 -2.78 12.67 -16.41
CA GLY A 91 -2.25 11.78 -17.44
C GLY A 91 -2.73 10.34 -17.27
N TYR A 92 -2.73 9.83 -16.05
CA TYR A 92 -3.21 8.47 -15.79
C TYR A 92 -4.74 8.37 -15.89
N ALA A 93 -5.49 9.38 -15.43
CA ALA A 93 -6.94 9.42 -15.66
C ALA A 93 -7.29 9.40 -17.15
N VAL A 94 -6.56 10.13 -17.99
CA VAL A 94 -6.73 10.10 -19.46
C VAL A 94 -6.52 8.69 -20.02
N VAL A 95 -5.54 7.93 -19.52
CA VAL A 95 -5.36 6.52 -19.92
C VAL A 95 -6.60 5.68 -19.59
N TRP A 96 -7.27 5.92 -18.45
CA TRP A 96 -8.52 5.23 -18.12
C TRP A 96 -9.65 5.53 -19.11
N PHE A 97 -9.76 6.77 -19.61
CA PHE A 97 -10.76 7.11 -20.63
C PHE A 97 -10.43 6.58 -22.03
N LEU A 98 -9.14 6.53 -22.40
CA LEU A 98 -8.71 6.12 -23.75
C LEU A 98 -8.51 4.62 -23.88
N ALA A 99 -8.00 3.97 -22.84
CA ALA A 99 -7.65 2.55 -22.83
C ALA A 99 -7.89 1.94 -21.43
N PRO A 100 -9.15 1.72 -21.03
CA PRO A 100 -9.52 1.28 -19.68
C PRO A 100 -8.82 -0.01 -19.22
N VAL A 101 -8.61 -0.96 -20.14
CA VAL A 101 -7.91 -2.23 -19.84
C VAL A 101 -6.42 -1.99 -19.56
N VAL A 102 -5.77 -1.10 -20.31
CA VAL A 102 -4.39 -0.68 -20.01
C VAL A 102 -4.35 0.08 -18.69
N GLY A 103 -5.35 0.92 -18.42
CA GLY A 103 -5.55 1.58 -17.12
C GLY A 103 -5.58 0.58 -15.98
N PHE A 104 -6.39 -0.47 -16.11
CA PHE A 104 -6.52 -1.54 -15.12
C PHE A 104 -5.23 -2.34 -14.93
N VAL A 105 -4.57 -2.80 -16.00
CA VAL A 105 -3.30 -3.53 -15.88
C VAL A 105 -2.23 -2.66 -15.24
N SER A 106 -2.14 -1.39 -15.63
CA SER A 106 -1.22 -0.43 -15.02
C SER A 106 -1.53 -0.21 -13.54
N PHE A 107 -2.81 -0.24 -13.14
CA PHE A 107 -3.21 -0.12 -11.74
C PHE A 107 -2.69 -1.30 -10.93
N ILE A 108 -2.88 -2.53 -11.41
CA ILE A 108 -2.37 -3.73 -10.74
C ILE A 108 -0.84 -3.68 -10.58
N LEU A 109 -0.11 -3.32 -11.64
CA LEU A 109 1.35 -3.22 -11.61
C LEU A 109 1.84 -2.10 -10.68
N LEU A 110 1.20 -0.94 -10.73
CA LEU A 110 1.51 0.22 -9.89
C LEU A 110 1.24 -0.09 -8.41
N THR A 111 0.10 -0.69 -8.09
CA THR A 111 -0.26 -1.05 -6.72
C THR A 111 0.68 -2.13 -6.16
N LEU A 112 1.04 -3.13 -6.98
CA LEU A 112 2.08 -4.11 -6.62
C LEU A 112 3.38 -3.40 -6.27
N ALA A 113 3.89 -2.53 -7.15
CA ALA A 113 5.15 -1.82 -6.91
C ALA A 113 5.06 -0.92 -5.66
N HIS A 114 3.98 -0.16 -5.52
CA HIS A 114 3.78 0.81 -4.44
C HIS A 114 3.67 0.15 -3.06
N TRP A 115 2.85 -0.89 -2.93
CA TRP A 115 2.67 -1.60 -1.67
C TRP A 115 3.94 -2.38 -1.31
N GLY A 116 4.62 -2.95 -2.31
CA GLY A 116 5.95 -3.52 -2.14
C GLY A 116 6.98 -2.51 -1.61
N GLN A 117 7.02 -1.32 -2.19
CA GLN A 117 7.88 -0.21 -1.76
C GLN A 117 7.62 0.19 -0.30
N GLY A 118 6.35 0.35 0.08
CA GLY A 118 5.96 0.65 1.47
C GLY A 118 6.42 -0.42 2.46
N ASP A 119 6.26 -1.70 2.10
CA ASP A 119 6.66 -2.81 2.94
C ASP A 119 8.18 -2.98 3.05
N VAL A 120 8.95 -2.72 1.99
CA VAL A 120 10.42 -2.69 2.07
C VAL A 120 10.90 -1.64 3.08
N HIS A 121 10.32 -0.43 3.04
CA HIS A 121 10.60 0.58 4.06
C HIS A 121 10.28 0.06 5.47
N ALA A 122 9.10 -0.52 5.69
CA ALA A 122 8.72 -1.05 6.99
C ALA A 122 9.68 -2.17 7.47
N LEU A 123 10.10 -3.07 6.58
CA LEU A 123 11.05 -4.13 6.90
C LEU A 123 12.41 -3.56 7.33
N VAL A 124 12.95 -2.61 6.56
CA VAL A 124 14.28 -2.03 6.82
C VAL A 124 14.27 -1.10 8.03
N ALA A 125 13.27 -0.23 8.15
CA ALA A 125 13.23 0.81 9.18
C ALA A 125 12.60 0.38 10.51
N LEU A 126 11.65 -0.58 10.49
CA LEU A 126 10.85 -0.92 11.67
C LEU A 126 10.97 -2.39 12.08
N ALA A 127 11.10 -3.32 11.12
CA ALA A 127 11.08 -4.76 11.40
C ALA A 127 12.48 -5.41 11.49
N GLY A 128 13.56 -4.62 11.46
CA GLY A 128 14.94 -5.11 11.63
C GLY A 128 15.47 -5.87 10.41
N GLY A 129 15.33 -5.32 9.21
CA GLY A 129 15.69 -5.92 7.93
C GLY A 129 17.20 -6.07 7.63
N ALA A 130 18.02 -6.41 8.63
CA ALA A 130 19.48 -6.58 8.48
C ALA A 130 19.87 -7.68 7.48
N HIS A 131 18.97 -8.63 7.18
CA HIS A 131 19.17 -9.65 6.15
C HIS A 131 19.03 -9.11 4.71
N LEU A 132 18.39 -7.95 4.52
CA LEU A 132 18.19 -7.28 3.23
C LEU A 132 19.37 -6.34 2.92
N ARG A 133 20.52 -6.95 2.62
CA ARG A 133 21.85 -6.31 2.51
C ARG A 133 22.16 -5.75 1.12
N SER A 134 21.31 -5.93 0.12
CA SER A 134 21.55 -5.46 -1.24
C SER A 134 20.26 -4.96 -1.89
N SER A 135 20.40 -4.08 -2.89
CA SER A 135 19.27 -3.57 -3.66
C SER A 135 18.48 -4.69 -4.34
N PRO A 136 19.10 -5.73 -4.95
CA PRO A 136 18.36 -6.87 -5.49
C PRO A 136 17.50 -7.61 -4.44
N GLN A 137 18.00 -7.79 -3.21
CA GLN A 137 17.20 -8.41 -2.14
C GLN A 137 16.00 -7.54 -1.76
N ARG A 138 16.18 -6.22 -1.71
CA ARG A 138 15.09 -5.28 -1.40
C ARG A 138 14.07 -5.22 -2.53
N VAL A 139 14.51 -5.26 -3.79
CA VAL A 139 13.61 -5.31 -4.95
C VAL A 139 12.81 -6.61 -4.94
N LEU A 140 13.47 -7.74 -4.70
CA LEU A 140 12.78 -9.03 -4.56
C LEU A 140 11.77 -9.01 -3.40
N ALA A 141 12.14 -8.47 -2.25
CA ALA A 141 11.23 -8.29 -1.13
C ALA A 141 10.03 -7.42 -1.57
N GLY A 142 10.26 -6.27 -2.21
CA GLY A 142 9.18 -5.41 -2.71
C GLY A 142 8.23 -6.15 -3.66
N VAL A 143 8.75 -6.88 -4.64
CA VAL A 143 7.94 -7.69 -5.57
C VAL A 143 7.12 -8.75 -4.82
N VAL A 144 7.72 -9.45 -3.87
CA VAL A 144 7.02 -10.47 -3.06
C VAL A 144 5.93 -9.82 -2.21
N ARG A 145 6.24 -8.74 -1.49
CA ARG A 145 5.32 -8.07 -0.57
C ARG A 145 4.15 -7.43 -1.28
N GLY A 146 4.42 -6.72 -2.38
CA GLY A 146 3.38 -6.14 -3.22
C GLY A 146 2.60 -7.18 -4.03
N GLY A 147 3.23 -8.32 -4.34
CA GLY A 147 2.62 -9.36 -5.14
C GLY A 147 1.51 -10.13 -4.42
N PHE A 148 1.57 -10.26 -3.10
CA PHE A 148 0.49 -10.94 -2.34
C PHE A 148 -0.90 -10.41 -2.65
N PRO A 149 -1.19 -9.11 -2.45
CA PRO A 149 -2.52 -8.56 -2.70
C PRO A 149 -2.96 -8.54 -4.17
N MET A 150 -2.03 -8.61 -5.12
CA MET A 150 -2.31 -8.43 -6.55
C MET A 150 -2.31 -9.76 -7.32
N LEU A 151 -1.42 -10.69 -6.97
CA LEU A 151 -1.21 -11.94 -7.70
C LEU A 151 -1.92 -13.12 -7.02
N VAL A 152 -1.98 -13.18 -5.70
CA VAL A 152 -2.62 -14.30 -5.00
C VAL A 152 -4.13 -14.34 -5.26
N PRO A 153 -4.88 -13.22 -5.20
CA PRO A 153 -6.28 -13.20 -5.58
C PRO A 153 -6.56 -13.66 -7.02
N LEU A 154 -5.65 -13.42 -7.97
CA LEU A 154 -5.80 -13.91 -9.34
C LEU A 154 -5.78 -15.45 -9.41
N VAL A 155 -4.96 -16.08 -8.57
CA VAL A 155 -4.83 -17.55 -8.51
C VAL A 155 -5.95 -18.18 -7.69
N ALA A 156 -6.20 -17.66 -6.48
CA ALA A 156 -7.11 -18.24 -5.50
C ALA A 156 -8.58 -17.83 -5.68
N PHE A 157 -8.85 -16.64 -6.21
CA PHE A 157 -10.19 -16.07 -6.35
C PHE A 157 -10.44 -15.49 -7.77
N PRO A 158 -10.18 -16.24 -8.85
CA PRO A 158 -10.20 -15.72 -10.21
C PRO A 158 -11.53 -15.08 -10.61
N THR A 159 -12.66 -15.67 -10.20
CA THR A 159 -14.00 -15.16 -10.51
C THR A 159 -14.28 -13.82 -9.83
N GLU A 160 -13.83 -13.64 -8.59
CA GLU A 160 -13.96 -12.35 -7.89
C GLU A 160 -13.02 -11.31 -8.48
N TYR A 161 -11.79 -11.71 -8.85
CA TYR A 161 -10.83 -10.84 -9.50
C TYR A 161 -11.35 -10.31 -10.84
N GLU A 162 -11.87 -11.20 -11.70
CA GLU A 162 -12.48 -10.84 -12.97
C GLU A 162 -13.69 -9.91 -12.78
N ARG A 163 -14.49 -10.15 -11.73
CA ARG A 163 -15.60 -9.26 -11.37
C ARG A 163 -15.11 -7.87 -10.98
N VAL A 164 -14.05 -7.75 -10.18
CA VAL A 164 -13.43 -6.47 -9.84
C VAL A 164 -12.90 -5.78 -11.10
N ALA A 165 -12.21 -6.51 -11.99
CA ALA A 165 -11.74 -5.95 -13.25
C ALA A 165 -12.89 -5.33 -14.07
N ARG A 166 -14.01 -6.06 -14.22
CA ARG A 166 -15.22 -5.52 -14.86
C ARG A 166 -15.77 -4.29 -14.15
N LEU A 167 -15.85 -4.30 -12.81
CA LEU A 167 -16.36 -3.17 -12.02
C LEU A 167 -15.53 -1.89 -12.22
N LEU A 168 -14.22 -2.00 -12.47
CA LEU A 168 -13.34 -0.87 -12.69
C LEU A 168 -13.35 -0.39 -14.15
N VAL A 169 -13.47 -1.33 -15.10
CA VAL A 169 -13.38 -1.06 -16.55
C VAL A 169 -14.70 -0.55 -17.13
N ALA A 170 -15.83 -1.10 -16.68
CA ALA A 170 -17.16 -0.81 -17.23
C ALA A 170 -17.55 0.68 -17.21
N PRO A 171 -17.29 1.47 -16.14
CA PRO A 171 -17.66 2.90 -16.13
C PRO A 171 -17.07 3.71 -17.28
N PHE A 172 -15.99 3.22 -17.91
CA PHE A 172 -15.28 3.86 -19.02
C PHE A 172 -15.65 3.25 -20.39
N ALA A 173 -16.76 2.52 -20.48
CA ALA A 173 -17.20 1.79 -21.68
C ALA A 173 -16.12 0.82 -22.23
N GLY A 174 -15.26 0.29 -21.35
CA GLY A 174 -14.18 -0.61 -21.72
C GLY A 174 -14.61 -2.07 -21.83
N ASP A 175 -13.97 -2.79 -22.74
CA ASP A 175 -14.18 -4.24 -22.90
C ASP A 175 -13.23 -5.05 -22.01
N ALA A 176 -13.74 -5.50 -20.86
CA ALA A 176 -12.98 -6.34 -19.94
C ALA A 176 -12.70 -7.76 -20.46
N THR A 177 -13.35 -8.21 -21.55
CA THR A 177 -13.10 -9.55 -22.12
C THR A 177 -11.68 -9.69 -22.67
N LEU A 178 -11.02 -8.57 -22.98
CA LEU A 178 -9.60 -8.52 -23.34
C LEU A 178 -8.67 -9.09 -22.24
N LEU A 179 -9.13 -9.17 -20.99
CA LEU A 179 -8.39 -9.77 -19.87
C LEU A 179 -8.56 -11.29 -19.75
N ALA A 180 -9.47 -11.91 -20.52
CA ALA A 180 -9.76 -13.34 -20.43
C ALA A 180 -8.52 -14.26 -20.46
N PRO A 181 -7.48 -14.01 -21.28
CA PRO A 181 -6.27 -14.84 -21.29
C PRO A 181 -5.54 -14.90 -19.94
N VAL A 182 -5.62 -13.85 -19.11
CA VAL A 182 -4.96 -13.80 -17.79
C VAL A 182 -5.66 -14.73 -16.79
N PHE A 183 -6.96 -14.97 -16.95
CA PHE A 183 -7.75 -15.84 -16.08
C PHE A 183 -7.73 -17.32 -16.50
N ALA A 184 -7.14 -17.64 -17.66
CA ALA A 184 -6.97 -19.01 -18.12
C ALA A 184 -6.23 -19.86 -17.07
N PRO A 185 -6.61 -21.14 -16.87
CA PRO A 185 -5.96 -22.02 -15.89
C PRO A 185 -4.43 -22.06 -16.02
N GLU A 186 -3.91 -22.09 -17.24
CA GLU A 186 -2.48 -22.15 -17.55
C GLU A 186 -1.77 -20.86 -17.11
N SER A 187 -2.36 -19.70 -17.41
CA SER A 187 -1.85 -18.39 -16.98
C SER A 187 -1.82 -18.28 -15.46
N ARG A 188 -2.88 -18.73 -14.77
CA ARG A 188 -2.95 -18.71 -13.30
C ARG A 188 -1.95 -19.67 -12.68
N LEU A 189 -1.78 -20.86 -13.26
CA LEU A 189 -0.76 -21.81 -12.81
C LEU A 189 0.65 -21.22 -12.97
N ALA A 190 0.94 -20.61 -14.13
CA ALA A 190 2.22 -19.96 -14.38
C ALA A 190 2.48 -18.83 -13.37
N VAL A 191 1.50 -17.97 -13.10
CA VAL A 191 1.60 -16.91 -12.08
C VAL A 191 1.83 -17.51 -10.69
N GLY A 192 1.08 -18.55 -10.31
CA GLY A 192 1.20 -19.22 -9.01
C GLY A 192 2.59 -19.84 -8.80
N VAL A 193 3.10 -20.56 -9.79
CA VAL A 193 4.43 -21.19 -9.75
C VAL A 193 5.53 -20.12 -9.72
N ALA A 194 5.45 -19.12 -10.59
CA ALA A 194 6.44 -18.04 -10.66
C ALA A 194 6.47 -17.25 -9.33
N PHE A 195 5.31 -16.84 -8.82
CA PHE A 195 5.22 -16.07 -7.59
C PHE A 195 5.63 -16.90 -6.36
N GLY A 196 5.18 -18.16 -6.27
CA GLY A 196 5.62 -19.09 -5.22
C GLY A 196 7.13 -19.30 -5.21
N THR A 197 7.75 -19.37 -6.40
CA THR A 197 9.22 -19.43 -6.54
C THR A 197 9.88 -18.16 -6.03
N LEU A 198 9.37 -16.97 -6.37
CA LEU A 198 9.90 -15.70 -5.86
C LEU A 198 9.81 -15.60 -4.33
N VAL A 199 8.69 -16.07 -3.74
CA VAL A 199 8.53 -16.15 -2.28
C VAL A 199 9.58 -17.08 -1.67
N ALA A 200 9.76 -18.29 -2.24
CA ALA A 200 10.75 -19.24 -1.75
C ALA A 200 12.19 -18.69 -1.85
N VAL A 201 12.53 -18.03 -2.97
CA VAL A 201 13.84 -17.39 -3.16
C VAL A 201 14.03 -16.23 -2.19
N HIS A 202 13.02 -15.39 -1.96
CA HIS A 202 13.07 -14.29 -0.97
C HIS A 202 13.39 -14.82 0.43
N LEU A 203 12.61 -15.79 0.90
CA LEU A 203 12.78 -16.38 2.22
C LEU A 203 14.11 -17.13 2.36
N GLY A 204 14.47 -17.92 1.35
CA GLY A 204 15.73 -18.67 1.32
C GLY A 204 16.97 -17.76 1.26
N TRP A 205 16.96 -16.74 0.41
CA TRP A 205 18.05 -15.78 0.34
C TRP A 205 18.17 -14.96 1.64
N GLY A 206 17.03 -14.53 2.21
CA GLY A 206 17.00 -13.91 3.53
C GLY A 206 17.56 -14.83 4.63
N TYR A 207 17.22 -16.12 4.60
CA TYR A 207 17.68 -17.12 5.56
C TYR A 207 19.20 -17.29 5.49
N LEU A 208 19.76 -17.41 4.29
CA LEU A 208 21.20 -17.57 4.07
C LEU A 208 22.01 -16.32 4.47
N ARG A 209 21.38 -15.14 4.47
CA ARG A 209 22.01 -13.85 4.79
C ARG A 209 21.69 -13.35 6.19
N ARG A 210 20.94 -14.11 6.99
CA ARG A 210 20.65 -13.77 8.38
C ARG A 210 21.95 -13.85 9.19
N GLU A 211 22.11 -12.95 10.16
CA GLU A 211 23.22 -13.05 11.10
C GLU A 211 22.92 -14.13 12.15
N ASN A 212 23.92 -14.97 12.43
CA ASN A 212 23.83 -16.00 13.46
C ASN A 212 24.08 -15.35 14.83
N GLY A 213 23.00 -15.12 15.60
CA GLY A 213 23.05 -14.66 17.00
C GLY A 213 22.09 -13.51 17.35
N GLY A 214 21.53 -13.54 18.57
CA GLY A 214 20.84 -12.39 19.21
C GLY A 214 19.63 -11.78 18.49
N ARG A 215 19.42 -10.46 18.71
CA ARG A 215 18.32 -9.63 18.17
C ARG A 215 18.31 -9.56 16.63
N HIS A 216 19.44 -9.82 15.96
CA HIS A 216 19.60 -9.76 14.50
C HIS A 216 18.93 -10.95 13.79
N SER A 217 18.85 -12.11 14.45
CA SER A 217 18.07 -13.26 13.94
C SER A 217 16.55 -13.02 13.92
N ALA A 218 16.06 -12.04 14.69
CA ALA A 218 14.63 -11.75 14.80
C ALA A 218 14.09 -10.99 13.57
N GLY A 219 14.93 -10.28 12.83
CA GLY A 219 14.56 -9.56 11.61
C GLY A 219 13.99 -10.46 10.52
N TRP A 220 14.78 -11.47 10.13
CA TRP A 220 14.34 -12.46 9.15
C TRP A 220 13.11 -13.24 9.61
N ARG A 221 13.02 -13.63 10.90
CA ARG A 221 11.84 -14.34 11.41
C ARG A 221 10.56 -13.51 11.31
N ARG A 222 10.64 -12.18 11.52
CA ARG A 222 9.50 -11.28 11.34
C ARG A 222 9.11 -11.18 9.87
N ASP A 223 10.08 -10.99 8.96
CA ASP A 223 9.82 -10.96 7.52
C ASP A 223 9.16 -12.27 7.04
N ALA A 224 9.71 -13.42 7.46
CA ALA A 224 9.14 -14.72 7.16
C ALA A 224 7.72 -14.88 7.73
N GLY A 225 7.52 -14.50 9.00
CA GLY A 225 6.20 -14.55 9.65
C GLY A 225 5.17 -13.67 8.96
N GLU A 226 5.52 -12.43 8.60
CA GLU A 226 4.65 -11.54 7.84
C GLU A 226 4.38 -12.08 6.43
N THR A 227 5.37 -12.65 5.76
CA THR A 227 5.24 -13.22 4.41
C THR A 227 4.28 -14.41 4.41
N LEU A 228 4.41 -15.31 5.38
CA LEU A 228 3.52 -16.45 5.54
C LEU A 228 2.11 -16.01 5.96
N LEU A 229 2.00 -15.00 6.83
CA LEU A 229 0.73 -14.41 7.24
C LEU A 229 -0.01 -13.79 6.06
N LEU A 230 0.67 -12.99 5.24
CA LEU A 230 0.08 -12.39 4.03
C LEU A 230 -0.33 -13.48 3.03
N GLY A 231 0.50 -14.52 2.85
CA GLY A 231 0.14 -15.68 2.04
C GLY A 231 -1.15 -16.34 2.52
N ALA A 232 -1.23 -16.71 3.80
CA ALA A 232 -2.44 -17.30 4.38
C ALA A 232 -3.65 -16.38 4.26
N PHE A 233 -3.48 -15.09 4.54
CA PHE A 233 -4.55 -14.09 4.49
C PHE A 233 -5.13 -13.94 3.08
N PHE A 234 -4.30 -13.71 2.05
CA PHE A 234 -4.77 -13.54 0.68
C PHE A 234 -5.20 -14.84 -0.01
N LEU A 235 -4.83 -16.01 0.51
CA LEU A 235 -5.35 -17.31 0.05
C LEU A 235 -6.72 -17.66 0.62
N THR A 236 -7.13 -17.08 1.75
CA THR A 236 -8.34 -17.48 2.49
C THR A 236 -9.43 -16.41 2.52
N VAL A 237 -9.06 -15.13 2.48
CA VAL A 237 -10.01 -14.03 2.66
C VAL A 237 -10.46 -13.47 1.31
N PRO A 238 -11.77 -13.23 1.09
CA PRO A 238 -12.30 -12.67 -0.15
C PRO A 238 -11.57 -11.38 -0.57
N PRO A 239 -11.20 -11.22 -1.86
CA PRO A 239 -10.23 -10.20 -2.28
C PRO A 239 -10.57 -8.77 -1.89
N LEU A 240 -11.85 -8.37 -2.00
CA LEU A 240 -12.28 -7.00 -1.66
C LEU A 240 -12.13 -6.70 -0.16
N LEU A 241 -12.50 -7.66 0.68
CA LEU A 241 -12.33 -7.55 2.12
C LEU A 241 -10.83 -7.56 2.48
N ALA A 242 -10.07 -8.48 1.89
CA ALA A 242 -8.64 -8.63 2.12
C ALA A 242 -7.88 -7.35 1.75
N VAL A 243 -8.11 -6.82 0.55
CA VAL A 243 -7.51 -5.58 0.06
C VAL A 243 -7.91 -4.40 0.93
N GLY A 244 -9.18 -4.26 1.31
CA GLY A 244 -9.61 -3.15 2.14
C GLY A 244 -8.99 -3.16 3.54
N LEU A 245 -8.92 -4.32 4.19
CA LEU A 245 -8.27 -4.48 5.49
C LEU A 245 -6.75 -4.27 5.41
N TYR A 246 -6.10 -4.86 4.41
CA TYR A 246 -4.68 -4.69 4.14
C TYR A 246 -4.36 -3.22 3.88
N PHE A 247 -5.13 -2.55 3.03
CA PHE A 247 -4.92 -1.15 2.72
C PHE A 247 -5.00 -0.27 3.97
N CYS A 248 -6.01 -0.44 4.81
CA CYS A 248 -6.20 0.35 6.03
C CYS A 248 -5.17 0.07 7.12
N LEU A 249 -5.02 -1.19 7.50
CA LEU A 249 -4.37 -1.60 8.76
C LEU A 249 -2.93 -2.09 8.56
N TRP A 250 -2.54 -2.34 7.31
CA TRP A 250 -1.18 -2.74 6.96
C TRP A 250 -0.47 -1.62 6.22
N HIS A 251 -0.88 -1.31 4.98
CA HIS A 251 -0.16 -0.38 4.12
C HIS A 251 -0.26 1.07 4.60
N ALA A 252 -1.48 1.62 4.68
CA ALA A 252 -1.68 3.02 4.99
C ALA A 252 -1.20 3.34 6.41
N LEU A 253 -1.45 2.46 7.39
CA LEU A 253 -0.99 2.65 8.77
C LEU A 253 0.54 2.73 8.88
N ARG A 254 1.28 1.83 8.18
CA ARG A 254 2.74 1.89 8.10
C ARG A 254 3.22 3.18 7.45
N HIS A 255 2.55 3.64 6.41
CA HIS A 255 2.88 4.90 5.73
C HIS A 255 2.61 6.12 6.61
N VAL A 256 1.48 6.16 7.31
CA VAL A 256 1.15 7.23 8.28
C VAL A 256 2.20 7.28 9.39
N GLY A 257 2.63 6.13 9.92
CA GLY A 257 3.72 6.10 10.90
C GLY A 257 5.04 6.62 10.33
N ARG A 258 5.40 6.24 9.09
CA ARG A 258 6.57 6.79 8.39
C ARG A 258 6.49 8.32 8.29
N LEU A 259 5.34 8.87 7.93
CA LEU A 259 5.13 10.31 7.79
C LEU A 259 5.17 11.02 9.15
N ALA A 260 4.61 10.41 10.20
CA ALA A 260 4.66 10.97 11.55
C ALA A 260 6.11 11.05 12.08
N LEU A 261 6.97 10.10 11.70
CA LEU A 261 8.41 10.15 11.98
C LEU A 261 9.17 11.24 11.21
N THR A 262 8.51 11.95 10.30
CA THR A 262 9.06 13.13 9.59
C THR A 262 8.50 14.46 10.12
N ASP A 263 7.65 14.44 11.15
CA ASP A 263 7.08 15.65 11.77
C ASP A 263 7.64 15.79 13.19
N GLU A 264 8.54 16.76 13.41
CA GLU A 264 9.26 16.93 14.69
C GLU A 264 8.33 16.97 15.92
N PRO A 265 7.20 17.71 15.92
CA PRO A 265 6.28 17.70 17.07
C PRO A 265 5.63 16.33 17.32
N SER A 266 5.38 15.54 16.28
CA SER A 266 4.85 14.18 16.43
C SER A 266 5.91 13.24 17.01
N VAL A 267 7.18 13.41 16.60
CA VAL A 267 8.31 12.64 17.13
C VAL A 267 8.51 12.91 18.62
N GLU A 268 8.46 14.18 19.04
CA GLU A 268 8.56 14.58 20.45
C GLU A 268 7.41 14.01 21.28
N ALA A 269 6.18 14.07 20.77
CA ALA A 269 5.01 13.49 21.45
C ALA A 269 5.13 11.97 21.62
N PHE A 270 5.58 11.25 20.60
CA PHE A 270 5.80 9.80 20.72
C PHE A 270 6.89 9.46 21.74
N ALA A 271 7.96 10.26 21.83
CA ALA A 271 9.00 10.09 22.84
C ALA A 271 8.48 10.35 24.27
N ALA A 272 7.49 11.25 24.41
CA ALA A 272 6.81 11.53 25.68
C ALA A 272 5.64 10.56 25.99
N GLY A 273 5.33 9.61 25.10
CA GLY A 273 4.22 8.67 25.25
C GLY A 273 2.84 9.21 24.88
N ASP A 274 2.75 10.43 24.31
CA ASP A 274 1.50 11.00 23.81
C ASP A 274 1.20 10.47 22.40
N LEU A 275 0.15 9.65 22.31
CA LEU A 275 -0.34 9.10 21.04
C LEU A 275 -1.40 9.99 20.37
N TRP A 276 -2.03 10.87 21.12
CA TRP A 276 -3.15 11.67 20.64
C TRP A 276 -2.69 12.84 19.77
N LEU A 277 -1.62 13.53 20.18
CA LEU A 277 -1.11 14.66 19.39
C LEU A 277 -0.73 14.26 17.95
N PRO A 278 0.04 13.19 17.70
CA PRO A 278 0.37 12.76 16.33
C PRO A 278 -0.88 12.41 15.50
N ILE A 279 -1.85 11.70 16.09
CA ILE A 279 -3.10 11.31 15.42
C ILE A 279 -3.90 12.56 15.02
N ARG A 280 -4.09 13.50 15.94
CA ARG A 280 -4.80 14.75 15.68
C ARG A 280 -4.10 15.57 14.60
N ARG A 281 -2.76 15.67 14.65
CA ARG A 281 -1.98 16.41 13.64
C ARG A 281 -2.14 15.79 12.26
N PHE A 282 -2.03 14.47 12.14
CA PHE A 282 -2.28 13.77 10.89
C PHE A 282 -3.68 14.06 10.34
N ALA A 283 -4.71 13.91 11.17
CA ALA A 283 -6.10 14.15 10.77
C ALA A 283 -6.34 15.59 10.28
N VAL A 284 -5.85 16.59 11.02
CA VAL A 284 -5.99 18.01 10.65
C VAL A 284 -5.24 18.34 9.35
N GLN A 285 -4.04 17.79 9.17
CA GLN A 285 -3.23 18.04 7.97
C GLN A 285 -3.78 17.33 6.72
N ALA A 286 -4.35 16.14 6.90
CA ALA A 286 -4.90 15.35 5.80
C ALA A 286 -6.31 15.81 5.38
N ALA A 287 -7.10 16.38 6.30
CA ALA A 287 -8.50 16.71 6.07
C ALA A 287 -8.76 17.60 4.82
N PRO A 288 -8.00 18.70 4.56
CA PRO A 288 -8.30 19.57 3.43
C PRO A 288 -8.17 18.87 2.08
N LEU A 289 -7.05 18.18 1.82
CA LEU A 289 -6.85 17.48 0.55
C LEU A 289 -7.66 16.17 0.46
N THR A 290 -8.04 15.59 1.60
CA THR A 290 -9.04 14.50 1.63
C THR A 290 -10.40 15.02 1.16
N ALA A 291 -10.86 16.17 1.69
CA ALA A 291 -12.11 16.77 1.27
C ALA A 291 -12.11 17.14 -0.23
N VAL A 292 -11.00 17.72 -0.72
CA VAL A 292 -10.82 17.99 -2.17
C VAL A 292 -10.90 16.69 -2.98
N SER A 293 -10.27 15.61 -2.51
CA SER A 293 -10.31 14.30 -3.20
C SER A 293 -11.73 13.71 -3.22
N LEU A 294 -12.52 13.89 -2.16
CA LEU A 294 -13.93 13.47 -2.12
C LEU A 294 -14.82 14.30 -3.06
N VAL A 295 -14.60 15.61 -3.13
CA VAL A 295 -15.28 16.46 -4.12
C VAL A 295 -14.90 16.02 -5.53
N PHE A 296 -13.62 15.73 -5.77
CA PHE A 296 -13.16 15.23 -7.07
C PHE A 296 -13.72 13.85 -7.39
N LEU A 297 -13.94 12.96 -6.42
CA LEU A 297 -14.67 11.71 -6.62
C LEU A 297 -16.10 11.95 -7.12
N GLY A 298 -16.80 12.93 -6.53
CA GLY A 298 -18.13 13.36 -6.98
C GLY A 298 -18.11 13.94 -8.39
N ALA A 299 -17.11 14.77 -8.72
CA ALA A 299 -16.93 15.28 -10.08
C ALA A 299 -16.60 14.15 -11.07
N PHE A 300 -15.73 13.20 -10.69
CA PHE A 300 -15.33 12.08 -11.51
C PHE A 300 -16.51 11.16 -11.84
N TYR A 301 -17.43 10.97 -10.88
CA TYR A 301 -18.70 10.27 -11.12
C TYR A 301 -19.54 10.90 -12.23
N LEU A 302 -19.52 12.22 -12.37
CA LEU A 302 -20.26 12.93 -13.43
C LEU A 302 -19.54 12.90 -14.79
N LEU A 303 -18.24 12.59 -14.80
CA LEU A 303 -17.41 12.61 -16.02
C LEU A 303 -17.31 11.26 -16.71
N VAL A 304 -17.47 10.15 -15.99
CA VAL A 304 -17.38 8.82 -16.59
C VAL A 304 -18.54 8.56 -17.57
N PRO A 305 -18.29 7.90 -18.73
CA PRO A 305 -19.31 7.61 -19.73
C PRO A 305 -20.53 6.85 -19.19
N GLU A 306 -20.29 5.88 -18.29
CA GLU A 306 -21.32 5.02 -17.72
C GLU A 306 -21.28 5.09 -16.17
N PRO A 307 -21.88 6.13 -15.56
CA PRO A 307 -21.84 6.31 -14.11
C PRO A 307 -22.47 5.12 -13.36
N PRO A 308 -21.79 4.60 -12.33
CA PRO A 308 -22.27 3.41 -11.62
C PRO A 308 -23.49 3.69 -10.74
N ALA A 309 -24.57 2.90 -10.90
CA ALA A 309 -25.78 3.01 -10.09
C ALA A 309 -25.79 2.15 -8.81
N THR A 310 -24.73 1.37 -8.56
CA THR A 310 -24.66 0.43 -7.43
C THR A 310 -23.50 0.75 -6.49
N VAL A 311 -23.60 0.34 -5.23
CA VAL A 311 -22.50 0.45 -4.24
C VAL A 311 -21.21 -0.19 -4.75
N ALA A 312 -21.30 -1.35 -5.39
CA ALA A 312 -20.14 -2.03 -5.95
C ALA A 312 -19.47 -1.22 -7.07
N GLY A 313 -20.26 -0.60 -7.94
CA GLY A 313 -19.73 0.28 -8.98
C GLY A 313 -19.13 1.57 -8.43
N LEU A 314 -19.73 2.16 -7.38
CA LEU A 314 -19.16 3.33 -6.69
C LEU A 314 -17.81 3.00 -6.03
N VAL A 315 -17.68 1.82 -5.41
CA VAL A 315 -16.39 1.32 -4.90
C VAL A 315 -15.40 1.13 -6.05
N GLY A 316 -15.83 0.59 -7.19
CA GLY A 316 -15.00 0.46 -8.39
C GLY A 316 -14.47 1.82 -8.87
N LEU A 317 -15.35 2.82 -9.00
CA LEU A 317 -14.98 4.18 -9.38
C LEU A 317 -14.03 4.83 -8.37
N TYR A 318 -14.25 4.62 -7.08
CA TYR A 318 -13.34 5.05 -6.02
C TYR A 318 -11.96 4.40 -6.16
N LEU A 319 -11.88 3.11 -6.49
CA LEU A 319 -10.61 2.43 -6.75
C LEU A 319 -9.88 3.00 -7.98
N VAL A 320 -10.61 3.36 -9.04
CA VAL A 320 -10.02 4.04 -10.21
C VAL A 320 -9.49 5.43 -9.85
N LEU A 321 -10.25 6.20 -9.06
CA LEU A 321 -9.75 7.47 -8.55
C LEU A 321 -8.47 7.29 -7.73
N ILE A 322 -8.46 6.31 -6.81
CA ILE A 322 -7.25 5.97 -6.06
C ILE A 322 -6.12 5.60 -6.99
N ALA A 323 -6.35 4.81 -8.05
CA ALA A 323 -5.33 4.47 -9.02
C ALA A 323 -4.69 5.74 -9.62
N ALA A 324 -5.51 6.68 -10.09
CA ALA A 324 -5.06 7.96 -10.63
C ALA A 324 -4.22 8.77 -9.62
N LEU A 325 -4.63 8.80 -8.35
CA LEU A 325 -3.91 9.48 -7.27
C LEU A 325 -2.67 8.71 -6.79
N THR A 326 -2.60 7.40 -7.01
CA THR A 326 -1.50 6.54 -6.57
C THR A 326 -0.24 6.82 -7.37
N LEU A 327 -0.35 7.09 -8.68
CA LEU A 327 0.84 7.32 -9.52
C LEU A 327 1.69 8.52 -9.05
N PRO A 328 1.13 9.72 -8.87
CA PRO A 328 1.89 10.84 -8.32
C PRO A 328 2.36 10.58 -6.88
N HIS A 329 1.54 9.94 -6.04
CA HIS A 329 1.92 9.55 -4.69
C HIS A 329 3.17 8.64 -4.69
N VAL A 330 3.21 7.64 -5.57
CA VAL A 330 4.38 6.76 -5.75
C VAL A 330 5.63 7.57 -6.09
N GLY A 331 5.52 8.61 -6.91
CA GLY A 331 6.62 9.52 -7.20
C GLY A 331 7.15 10.25 -5.97
N VAL A 332 6.25 10.74 -5.11
CA VAL A 332 6.62 11.37 -3.82
C VAL A 332 7.31 10.35 -2.90
N VAL A 333 6.74 9.14 -2.76
CA VAL A 333 7.33 8.11 -1.89
C VAL A 333 8.67 7.59 -2.44
N ALA A 334 8.85 7.49 -3.76
CA ALA A 334 10.13 7.15 -4.36
C ALA A 334 11.20 8.22 -4.06
N TRP A 335 10.81 9.50 -4.07
CA TRP A 335 11.69 10.58 -3.63
C TRP A 335 12.03 10.48 -2.13
N MET A 336 11.05 10.16 -1.28
CA MET A 336 11.30 9.90 0.15
C MET A 336 12.29 8.74 0.34
N ASP A 337 12.11 7.64 -0.39
CA ASP A 337 12.98 6.46 -0.33
C ASP A 337 14.42 6.80 -0.71
N ALA A 338 14.60 7.64 -1.74
CA ALA A 338 15.91 8.13 -2.14
C ALA A 338 16.56 8.97 -1.03
N LYS A 339 15.81 9.89 -0.40
CA LYS A 339 16.30 10.72 0.72
C LYS A 339 16.64 9.92 1.97
N GLN A 340 15.88 8.86 2.23
CA GLN A 340 16.08 7.98 3.39
C GLN A 340 17.03 6.81 3.09
N GLY A 341 17.49 6.66 1.84
CA GLY A 341 18.41 5.60 1.43
C GLY A 341 17.83 4.19 1.50
N VAL A 342 16.50 4.04 1.38
CA VAL A 342 15.74 2.77 1.53
C VAL A 342 16.23 1.68 0.58
N TRP A 343 16.82 2.03 -0.56
CA TRP A 343 17.31 1.08 -1.55
C TRP A 343 18.83 0.87 -1.51
N SER A 344 19.53 1.51 -0.57
CA SER A 344 20.99 1.47 -0.40
C SER A 344 21.44 0.65 0.83
N ARG A 345 22.67 0.11 0.77
CA ARG A 345 23.32 -0.59 1.89
C ARG A 345 23.40 0.24 3.18
N SER A 346 23.62 1.54 3.03
CA SER A 346 23.83 2.46 4.15
C SER A 346 22.66 2.52 5.15
N ALA A 347 21.45 2.12 4.76
CA ALA A 347 20.31 2.07 5.68
C ALA A 347 20.38 0.90 6.69
N SER A 348 21.00 -0.24 6.35
CA SER A 348 21.13 -1.37 7.28
C SER A 348 22.26 -1.20 8.30
N GLU A 349 23.20 -0.29 8.04
CA GLU A 349 24.28 0.06 8.97
C GLU A 349 23.84 1.13 9.99
N ARG A 350 22.70 1.77 9.76
CA ARG A 350 22.15 2.88 10.58
C ARG A 350 20.95 2.49 11.46
N ALA A 351 20.42 1.27 11.31
CA ALA A 351 19.31 0.72 12.09
C ALA A 351 19.82 -0.20 13.21
#